data_AF-Q9URS2-F1
#
_entry.id   AF-Q9URS2-F1
#
_cell.length_a   1.000
_cell.length_b   1.000
_cell.length_c   1.000
_cell.angle_alpha   90.00
_cell.angle_beta   90.00
_cell.angle_gamma   90.00
#
_symmetry.space_group_name_H-M   'P 1'
#
loop_
_entity.id
_entity.type
_entity.pdbx_description
1 polymer ?
#
loop_
_entity_poly.entity_id
_entity_poly.type
_entity_poly.pdbx_seq_one_letter_code
_entity_poly.pdbx_strand_id
1 'polypeptide(L)'
;MHTPRLPVLTLVKTPLNKSRMSVLNGLSWVTLKEELTSTKLMKSSPKKPNLLWTAVSRLSLCIGETLEEKQQNITLQVVQRQLQAVLEKVQDWTNVVVAYEPVWAIGTGLAATAEDAQDIHHSIREFLAEKLSRDVADSVRILYGGSANGKNAVTFKDKADVDGFLVGGASLKPEFVDIINSRV
;
A
#
# COMPACT_ATOMS: atom_id res chain seq x y z
N MET A 1 -22.62 -18.57 -0.26
CA MET A 1 -22.77 -17.27 -0.95
C MET A 1 -21.38 -16.73 -1.18
N HIS A 2 -20.87 -16.77 -2.41
CA HIS A 2 -19.54 -16.22 -2.74
C HIS A 2 -19.71 -14.71 -2.91
N THR A 3 -19.13 -13.91 -2.02
CA THR A 3 -18.94 -12.48 -2.28
C THR A 3 -18.07 -12.35 -3.54
N PRO A 4 -18.48 -11.58 -4.56
CA PRO A 4 -17.64 -11.36 -5.73
C PRO A 4 -16.35 -10.68 -5.26
N ARG A 5 -15.20 -11.34 -5.48
CA ARG A 5 -13.88 -10.76 -5.15
C ARG A 5 -13.73 -9.48 -5.97
N LEU A 6 -13.37 -8.38 -5.32
CA LEU A 6 -13.09 -7.12 -6.00
C LEU A 6 -11.95 -7.31 -7.01
N PRO A 7 -11.99 -6.62 -8.18
CA PRO A 7 -10.91 -6.71 -9.17
C PRO A 7 -9.58 -6.28 -8.54
N VAL A 8 -8.48 -6.93 -8.95
CA VAL A 8 -7.11 -6.58 -8.55
C VAL A 8 -6.88 -5.09 -8.77
N LEU A 9 -6.51 -4.36 -7.72
CA LEU A 9 -6.05 -2.98 -7.87
C LEU A 9 -4.56 -3.03 -8.09
N THR A 10 -4.16 -2.58 -9.26
CA THR A 10 -2.76 -2.44 -9.61
C THR A 10 -2.45 -0.96 -9.70
N LEU A 11 -1.68 -0.45 -8.73
CA LEU A 11 -1.17 0.92 -8.76
C LEU A 11 0.22 0.94 -9.40
N VAL A 12 0.49 1.97 -10.21
CA VAL A 12 1.81 2.17 -10.85
C VAL A 12 2.64 3.12 -10.01
N LYS A 13 3.87 2.71 -9.68
CA LYS A 13 4.83 3.54 -8.96
C LYS A 13 5.72 4.27 -9.97
N THR A 14 5.58 5.60 -10.05
CA THR A 14 6.46 6.44 -10.87
C THR A 14 7.85 6.58 -10.21
N PRO A 15 8.95 6.70 -10.99
CA PRO A 15 10.29 6.93 -10.45
C PRO A 15 10.32 8.17 -9.54
N LEU A 16 10.77 8.03 -8.29
CA LEU A 16 10.61 9.04 -7.25
C LEU A 16 11.57 10.22 -7.37
N ASN A 17 11.04 11.42 -7.11
CA ASN A 17 11.66 12.32 -6.13
C ASN A 17 10.53 13.01 -5.33
N LYS A 18 10.56 12.84 -3.99
CA LYS A 18 9.80 13.54 -2.93
C LYS A 18 8.30 13.76 -3.17
N SER A 19 7.46 13.09 -2.38
CA SER A 19 6.04 13.40 -2.12
C SER A 19 5.31 14.05 -3.31
N ARG A 20 4.94 13.26 -4.32
CA ARG A 20 4.18 13.77 -5.46
C ARG A 20 2.85 13.04 -5.64
N MET A 21 1.89 13.83 -6.07
CA MET A 21 0.56 13.42 -6.50
C MET A 21 0.68 12.76 -7.88
N SER A 22 0.27 11.50 -8.01
CA SER A 22 0.17 10.79 -9.28
C SER A 22 -1.31 10.76 -9.70
N VAL A 23 -1.61 11.26 -10.90
CA VAL A 23 -2.96 11.22 -11.46
C VAL A 23 -3.05 10.00 -12.39
N LEU A 24 -3.89 9.04 -12.03
CA LEU A 24 -4.24 7.89 -12.88
C LEU A 24 -5.76 7.95 -13.12
N ASN A 25 -6.17 7.99 -14.39
CA ASN A 25 -7.58 8.00 -14.82
C ASN A 25 -8.44 9.14 -14.24
N GLY A 26 -7.86 10.34 -14.05
CA GLY A 26 -8.59 11.49 -13.48
C GLY A 26 -8.77 11.45 -11.96
N LEU A 27 -8.27 10.40 -11.30
CA LEU A 27 -8.16 10.32 -9.84
C LEU A 27 -6.75 10.72 -9.40
N SER A 28 -6.69 11.66 -8.46
CA SER A 28 -5.43 12.09 -7.85
C SER A 28 -5.09 11.19 -6.67
N TRP A 29 -3.94 10.51 -6.75
CA TRP A 29 -3.35 9.71 -5.68
C TRP A 29 -2.19 10.45 -5.04
N VAL A 30 -2.10 10.45 -3.71
CA VAL A 30 -0.88 10.88 -3.01
C VAL A 30 -0.25 9.66 -2.35
N THR A 31 1.03 9.43 -2.62
CA THR A 31 1.80 8.37 -1.94
C THR A 31 2.53 8.94 -0.73
N LEU A 32 2.28 8.39 0.45
CA LEU A 32 3.04 8.67 1.66
C LEU A 32 4.01 7.52 1.94
N LYS A 33 5.28 7.84 2.17
CA LYS A 33 6.32 6.90 2.61
C LYS A 33 6.90 7.41 3.92
N GLU A 34 7.04 6.54 4.91
CA GLU A 34 7.51 6.93 6.25
C GLU A 34 8.91 7.56 6.24
N GLU A 35 9.78 7.17 5.29
CA GLU A 35 11.12 7.76 5.11
C GLU A 35 11.09 9.29 4.85
N LEU A 36 9.91 9.91 4.69
CA LEU A 36 9.71 11.34 4.49
C LEU A 36 8.78 12.04 5.50
N THR A 37 8.31 11.38 6.57
CA THR A 37 7.31 11.96 7.48
C THR A 37 7.81 12.20 8.89
N SER A 38 8.43 13.37 9.07
CA SER A 38 8.23 14.17 10.30
C SER A 38 8.30 15.69 10.04
N THR A 39 8.92 16.14 8.93
CA THR A 39 9.20 17.60 8.76
C THR A 39 8.63 18.27 7.51
N LYS A 40 8.02 17.55 6.55
CA LYS A 40 7.67 18.15 5.23
C LYS A 40 6.19 18.29 4.90
N LEU A 41 5.28 17.51 5.49
CA LEU A 41 3.83 17.69 5.25
C LEU A 41 3.24 18.94 5.93
N MET A 42 3.89 19.48 6.98
CA MET A 42 3.45 20.71 7.68
C MET A 42 4.17 21.99 7.24
N LYS A 43 5.02 21.96 6.20
CA LYS A 43 5.68 23.18 5.69
C LYS A 43 4.94 23.85 4.52
N SER A 44 3.65 23.58 4.32
CA SER A 44 2.78 24.48 3.56
C SER A 44 1.96 25.37 4.50
N SER A 45 2.55 26.53 4.81
CA SER A 45 1.97 27.80 5.28
C SER A 45 0.72 27.78 6.21
N PRO A 46 0.76 28.47 7.37
CA PRO A 46 -0.36 28.57 8.33
C PRO A 46 -1.60 29.33 7.81
N LYS A 47 -1.66 29.67 6.51
CA LYS A 47 -2.73 30.48 5.92
C LYS A 47 -3.77 29.71 5.10
N LYS A 48 -3.64 28.39 4.86
CA LYS A 48 -4.66 27.60 4.14
C LYS A 48 -4.72 26.13 4.61
N PRO A 49 -5.40 25.83 5.73
CA PRO A 49 -5.41 24.48 6.31
C PRO A 49 -6.11 23.39 5.47
N ASN A 50 -6.93 23.74 4.46
CA ASN A 50 -7.90 22.79 3.89
C ASN A 50 -7.82 22.55 2.37
N LEU A 51 -6.89 23.16 1.63
CA LEU A 51 -6.97 23.13 0.15
C LEU A 51 -6.34 21.88 -0.50
N LEU A 52 -5.41 21.20 0.17
CA LEU A 52 -4.70 20.04 -0.36
C LEU A 52 -5.50 18.73 -0.22
N TRP A 53 -6.36 18.60 0.80
CA TRP A 53 -7.19 17.41 0.99
C TRP A 53 -8.41 17.40 0.05
N THR A 54 -8.95 18.56 -0.30
CA THR A 54 -10.14 18.69 -1.16
C THR A 54 -9.92 18.28 -2.62
N ALA A 55 -8.67 18.11 -3.08
CA ALA A 55 -8.35 17.77 -4.47
C ALA A 55 -7.72 16.38 -4.65
N VAL A 56 -7.47 15.65 -3.55
CA VAL A 56 -6.87 14.31 -3.58
C VAL A 56 -8.00 13.30 -3.40
N SER A 57 -8.30 12.57 -4.47
CA SER A 57 -9.41 11.62 -4.48
C SER A 57 -9.09 10.38 -3.65
N ARG A 58 -7.80 9.97 -3.56
CA ARG A 58 -7.37 8.76 -2.84
C ARG A 58 -5.95 8.87 -2.25
N LEU A 59 -5.74 8.34 -1.05
CA LEU A 59 -4.45 8.27 -0.35
C LEU A 59 -3.87 6.86 -0.51
N SER A 60 -2.63 6.74 -0.98
CA SER A 60 -1.88 5.47 -0.97
C SER A 60 -0.80 5.54 0.12
N LEU A 61 -0.99 4.80 1.20
CA LEU A 61 -0.05 4.73 2.30
C LEU A 61 0.93 3.57 2.09
N CYS A 62 2.22 3.85 1.90
CA CYS A 62 3.24 2.81 1.84
C CYS A 62 3.85 2.57 3.22
N ILE A 63 3.79 1.32 3.67
CA ILE A 63 4.38 0.82 4.92
C ILE A 63 5.25 -0.40 4.64
N GLY A 64 6.20 -0.70 5.51
CA GLY A 64 7.10 -1.82 5.32
C GLY A 64 8.34 -1.67 6.19
N GLU A 65 8.94 -2.82 6.47
CA GLU A 65 10.14 -2.95 7.30
C GLU A 65 11.42 -3.00 6.45
N THR A 66 12.56 -2.69 7.06
CA THR A 66 13.89 -2.91 6.48
C THR A 66 14.32 -4.38 6.59
N LEU A 67 15.42 -4.75 5.92
CA LEU A 67 15.95 -6.12 6.02
C LEU A 67 16.37 -6.45 7.45
N GLU A 68 16.97 -5.49 8.15
CA GLU A 68 17.42 -5.62 9.53
C GLU A 68 16.24 -5.84 10.48
N GLU A 69 15.16 -5.07 10.30
CA GLU A 69 13.92 -5.21 11.08
C GLU A 69 13.24 -6.57 10.81
N LYS A 70 13.26 -7.05 9.56
CA LYS A 70 12.79 -8.41 9.23
C LYS A 70 13.64 -9.48 9.93
N GLN A 71 14.96 -9.37 9.89
CA GLN A 71 15.88 -10.32 10.53
C GLN A 71 15.75 -10.33 12.06
N GLN A 72 15.33 -9.22 12.65
CA GLN A 72 15.00 -9.11 14.08
C GLN A 72 13.59 -9.63 14.42
N ASN A 73 12.80 -10.06 13.43
CA ASN A 73 11.41 -10.50 13.60
C ASN A 73 10.48 -9.42 14.19
N ILE A 74 10.72 -8.15 13.86
CA ILE A 74 9.92 -7.01 14.35
C ILE A 74 9.04 -6.38 13.26
N THR A 75 8.85 -7.05 12.12
CA THR A 75 8.03 -6.58 10.99
C THR A 75 6.67 -6.04 11.43
N LEU A 76 5.91 -6.81 12.23
CA LEU A 76 4.58 -6.40 12.69
C LEU A 76 4.62 -5.15 13.57
N GLN A 77 5.64 -5.00 14.42
CA GLN A 77 5.79 -3.82 15.27
C GLN A 77 6.05 -2.57 14.41
N VAL A 78 6.89 -2.70 13.38
CA VAL A 78 7.21 -1.60 12.46
C VAL A 78 5.97 -1.16 11.68
N VAL A 79 5.26 -2.09 11.05
CA VAL A 79 4.08 -1.73 10.23
C VAL A 79 2.93 -1.18 11.08
N GLN A 80 2.73 -1.70 12.29
CA GLN A 80 1.73 -1.16 13.23
C GLN A 80 2.09 0.25 13.70
N ARG A 81 3.38 0.50 14.03
CA ARG A 81 3.88 1.83 14.39
C ARG A 81 3.66 2.83 13.26
N GLN A 82 3.94 2.44 12.03
CA GLN A 82 3.69 3.23 10.83
C GLN A 82 2.19 3.56 10.63
N LEU A 83 1.32 2.56 10.77
CA LEU A 83 -0.14 2.75 10.66
C LEU A 83 -0.69 3.64 11.77
N GLN A 84 -0.21 3.45 13.00
CA GLN A 84 -0.62 4.26 14.16
C GLN A 84 -0.35 5.76 13.94
N ALA A 85 0.81 6.11 13.37
CA ALA A 85 1.14 7.50 13.05
C ALA A 85 0.16 8.15 12.05
N VAL A 86 -0.45 7.36 11.16
CA VAL A 86 -1.47 7.83 10.20
C VAL A 86 -2.85 7.89 10.82
N LEU A 87 -3.22 6.91 11.65
CA LEU A 87 -4.49 6.89 12.39
C LEU A 87 -4.68 8.14 13.25
N GLU A 88 -3.60 8.71 13.80
CA GLU A 88 -3.63 9.97 14.55
C GLU A 88 -3.97 11.20 13.69
N LYS A 89 -3.86 11.10 12.36
CA LYS A 89 -4.03 12.23 11.42
C LYS A 89 -5.21 12.04 10.47
N VAL A 90 -5.64 10.80 10.22
CA VAL A 90 -6.66 10.44 9.23
C VAL A 90 -7.83 9.75 9.94
N GLN A 91 -9.00 10.41 9.90
CA GLN A 91 -10.24 9.90 10.49
C GLN A 91 -11.11 9.15 9.48
N ASP A 92 -11.12 9.59 8.21
CA ASP A 92 -11.88 8.95 7.13
C ASP A 92 -10.97 8.09 6.25
N TRP A 93 -11.23 6.77 6.25
CA TRP A 93 -10.46 5.77 5.51
C TRP A 93 -11.12 5.33 4.19
N THR A 94 -12.26 5.92 3.81
CA THR A 94 -13.01 5.57 2.59
C THR A 94 -12.15 5.64 1.32
N ASN A 95 -11.19 6.56 1.31
CA ASN A 95 -10.31 6.82 0.18
C ASN A 95 -8.85 6.40 0.44
N VAL A 96 -8.60 5.56 1.44
CA VAL A 96 -7.25 5.08 1.79
C VAL A 96 -7.00 3.69 1.21
N VAL A 97 -5.84 3.52 0.60
CA VAL A 97 -5.26 2.24 0.22
C VAL A 97 -3.95 2.09 0.96
N VAL A 98 -3.73 0.93 1.56
CA VAL A 98 -2.46 0.57 2.20
C VAL A 98 -1.65 -0.25 1.21
N ALA A 99 -0.38 0.04 1.05
CA ALA A 99 0.56 -0.75 0.27
C ALA A 99 1.67 -1.24 1.20
N TYR A 100 1.67 -2.53 1.50
CA TYR A 100 2.77 -3.18 2.19
C TYR A 100 3.92 -3.40 1.20
N GLU A 101 4.97 -2.60 1.33
CA GLU A 101 6.13 -2.54 0.46
C GLU A 101 7.39 -2.75 1.32
N PRO A 102 7.77 -4.01 1.64
CA PRO A 102 8.99 -4.28 2.39
C PRO A 102 10.19 -3.66 1.69
N VAL A 103 10.97 -2.86 2.43
CA VAL A 103 12.01 -2.01 1.83
C VAL A 103 13.07 -2.85 1.12
N TRP A 104 13.38 -4.00 1.69
CA TRP A 104 14.34 -4.97 1.15
C TRP A 104 13.90 -5.61 -0.18
N ALA A 105 12.61 -5.53 -0.54
CA ALA A 105 12.06 -6.05 -1.79
C ALA A 105 11.99 -4.98 -2.90
N ILE A 106 12.31 -3.71 -2.62
CA ILE A 106 12.15 -2.61 -3.58
C ILE A 106 13.31 -2.64 -4.60
N GLY A 107 13.00 -3.01 -5.84
CA GLY A 107 13.96 -2.90 -6.96
C GLY A 107 15.13 -3.89 -6.89
N THR A 108 15.13 -4.81 -5.92
CA THR A 108 16.16 -5.85 -5.75
C THR A 108 15.84 -7.10 -6.58
N GLY A 109 14.61 -7.25 -7.06
CA GLY A 109 14.11 -8.48 -7.67
C GLY A 109 13.78 -9.58 -6.65
N LEU A 110 14.05 -9.35 -5.36
CA LEU A 110 13.63 -10.21 -4.27
C LEU A 110 12.18 -9.89 -3.91
N ALA A 111 11.35 -10.92 -3.87
CA ALA A 111 9.96 -10.83 -3.44
C ALA A 111 9.75 -11.67 -2.17
N ALA A 112 8.78 -11.26 -1.36
CA ALA A 112 8.25 -12.09 -0.29
C ALA A 112 7.51 -13.28 -0.89
N THR A 113 7.40 -14.37 -0.12
CA THR A 113 6.51 -15.48 -0.46
C THR A 113 5.06 -14.99 -0.40
N ALA A 114 4.16 -15.69 -1.08
CA ALA A 114 2.73 -15.34 -1.04
C ALA A 114 2.15 -15.58 0.36
N GLU A 115 2.70 -16.53 1.10
CA GLU A 115 2.40 -16.84 2.51
C GLU A 115 2.84 -15.69 3.42
N ASP A 116 4.10 -15.26 3.35
CA ASP A 116 4.62 -14.14 4.15
C ASP A 116 3.76 -12.88 3.96
N ALA A 117 3.43 -12.55 2.70
CA ALA A 117 2.60 -11.39 2.40
C ALA A 117 1.17 -11.55 2.93
N GLN A 118 0.58 -12.74 2.82
CA GLN A 118 -0.76 -13.02 3.35
C GLN A 118 -0.80 -12.83 4.88
N ASP A 119 0.17 -13.37 5.61
CA ASP A 119 0.19 -13.30 7.07
C ASP A 119 0.35 -11.85 7.56
N ILE A 120 1.20 -11.07 6.88
CA ILE A 120 1.41 -9.65 7.20
C ILE A 120 0.16 -8.83 6.85
N HIS A 121 -0.44 -9.05 5.69
CA HIS A 121 -1.66 -8.35 5.29
C HIS A 121 -2.84 -8.66 6.22
N HIS A 122 -2.99 -9.92 6.62
CA HIS A 122 -3.97 -10.32 7.61
C HIS A 122 -3.76 -9.56 8.93
N SER A 123 -2.52 -9.52 9.42
CA SER A 123 -2.17 -8.78 10.64
C SER A 123 -2.43 -7.27 10.54
N ILE A 124 -2.20 -6.67 9.37
CA ILE A 124 -2.56 -5.27 9.08
C ILE A 124 -4.07 -5.08 9.14
N ARG A 125 -4.85 -5.98 8.54
CA ARG A 125 -6.32 -5.90 8.53
C ARG A 125 -6.89 -6.02 9.93
N GLU A 126 -6.40 -6.97 10.73
CA GLU A 126 -6.84 -7.13 12.13
C GLU A 126 -6.47 -5.90 12.97
N PHE A 127 -5.29 -5.31 12.77
CA PHE A 127 -4.92 -4.06 13.42
C PHE A 127 -5.86 -2.91 13.05
N LEU A 128 -6.21 -2.76 11.77
CA LEU A 128 -7.19 -1.74 11.34
C LEU A 128 -8.58 -2.01 11.93
N ALA A 129 -8.99 -3.28 12.03
CA ALA A 129 -10.28 -3.66 12.61
C ALA A 129 -10.35 -3.29 14.09
N GLU A 130 -9.25 -3.48 14.83
CA GLU A 130 -9.11 -3.08 16.23
C GLU A 130 -9.18 -1.56 16.42
N LYS A 131 -8.50 -0.79 15.56
CA LYS A 131 -8.36 0.67 15.72
C LYS A 131 -9.51 1.48 15.13
N LEU A 132 -10.23 0.96 14.14
CA LEU A 132 -11.28 1.68 13.44
C LEU A 132 -12.62 0.95 13.58
N SER A 133 -12.79 -0.15 12.86
CA SER A 133 -13.90 -1.11 12.94
C SER A 133 -13.68 -2.21 11.91
N ARG A 134 -14.37 -3.34 12.06
CA ARG A 134 -14.32 -4.43 11.08
C ARG A 134 -14.75 -3.97 9.69
N ASP A 135 -15.85 -3.24 9.59
CA ASP A 135 -16.39 -2.77 8.31
C ASP A 135 -15.40 -1.86 7.56
N VAL A 136 -14.72 -0.96 8.28
CA VAL A 136 -13.67 -0.11 7.69
C VAL A 136 -12.50 -0.97 7.24
N ALA A 137 -12.01 -1.88 8.09
CA ALA A 137 -10.87 -2.73 7.76
C ALA A 137 -11.12 -3.65 6.54
N ASP A 138 -12.32 -4.19 6.41
CA ASP A 138 -12.72 -5.01 5.26
C ASP A 138 -12.88 -4.18 3.98
N SER A 139 -13.17 -2.88 4.09
CA SER A 139 -13.25 -1.96 2.94
C SER A 139 -11.89 -1.45 2.46
N VAL A 140 -10.90 -1.38 3.35
CA VAL A 140 -9.54 -0.89 3.03
C VAL A 140 -8.82 -1.94 2.20
N ARG A 141 -8.32 -1.50 1.04
CA ARG A 141 -7.50 -2.33 0.17
C ARG A 141 -6.06 -2.34 0.66
N ILE A 142 -5.49 -3.53 0.82
CA ILE A 142 -4.10 -3.75 1.22
C ILE A 142 -3.34 -4.40 0.06
N LEU A 143 -2.46 -3.62 -0.59
CA LEU A 143 -1.71 -4.02 -1.77
C LEU A 143 -0.31 -4.51 -1.40
N TYR A 144 0.21 -5.45 -2.17
CA TYR A 144 1.60 -5.90 -2.06
C TYR A 144 2.52 -5.12 -3.01
N GLY A 145 3.62 -4.57 -2.50
CA GLY A 145 4.53 -3.68 -3.24
C GLY A 145 5.96 -4.22 -3.50
N GLY A 146 6.27 -5.47 -3.17
CA GLY A 146 7.65 -6.00 -3.21
C GLY A 146 8.01 -6.80 -4.46
N SER A 147 8.56 -6.17 -5.50
CA SER A 147 9.03 -6.88 -6.72
C SER A 147 7.97 -7.79 -7.40
N ALA A 148 6.69 -7.40 -7.34
CA ALA A 148 5.63 -8.06 -8.10
C ALA A 148 5.88 -7.95 -9.62
N ASN A 149 5.70 -9.05 -10.34
CA ASN A 149 5.92 -9.18 -11.78
C ASN A 149 4.97 -10.23 -12.40
N GLY A 150 4.95 -10.32 -13.74
CA GLY A 150 4.02 -11.21 -14.45
C GLY A 150 4.15 -12.69 -14.10
N LYS A 151 5.32 -13.13 -13.61
CA LYS A 151 5.56 -14.54 -13.23
C LYS A 151 5.03 -14.87 -11.84
N ASN A 152 5.20 -13.95 -10.87
CA ASN A 152 4.84 -14.24 -9.47
C ASN A 152 3.45 -13.74 -9.08
N ALA A 153 2.84 -12.80 -9.79
CA ALA A 153 1.54 -12.24 -9.41
C ALA A 153 0.42 -13.30 -9.23
N VAL A 154 0.48 -14.40 -10.01
CA VAL A 154 -0.51 -15.49 -9.93
C VAL A 154 -0.41 -16.30 -8.63
N THR A 155 0.74 -16.31 -7.95
CA THR A 155 0.91 -17.06 -6.70
C THR A 155 0.13 -16.43 -5.55
N PHE A 156 -0.25 -15.15 -5.68
CA PHE A 156 -1.05 -14.41 -4.69
C PHE A 156 -2.56 -14.49 -4.95
N LYS A 157 -3.01 -15.26 -5.94
CA LYS A 157 -4.43 -15.26 -6.37
C LYS A 157 -5.40 -15.70 -5.27
N ASP A 158 -4.97 -16.63 -4.42
CA ASP A 158 -5.77 -17.24 -3.35
C ASP A 158 -5.47 -16.65 -1.96
N LYS A 159 -4.68 -15.57 -1.91
CA LYS A 159 -4.36 -14.86 -0.68
C LYS A 159 -5.46 -13.83 -0.41
N ALA A 160 -6.32 -14.14 0.56
CA ALA A 160 -7.57 -13.43 0.84
C ALA A 160 -7.35 -11.98 1.29
N ASP A 161 -6.23 -11.70 1.98
CA ASP A 161 -5.94 -10.37 2.53
C ASP A 161 -5.02 -9.53 1.62
N VAL A 162 -4.50 -10.13 0.55
CA VAL A 162 -3.82 -9.39 -0.51
C VAL A 162 -4.90 -8.87 -1.45
N ASP A 163 -4.99 -7.56 -1.67
CA ASP A 163 -6.06 -6.96 -2.51
C ASP A 163 -5.58 -6.52 -3.90
N GLY A 164 -4.30 -6.71 -4.17
CA GLY A 164 -3.65 -6.39 -5.44
C GLY A 164 -2.20 -5.97 -5.24
N PHE A 165 -1.69 -5.17 -6.17
CA PHE A 165 -0.26 -4.87 -6.26
C PHE A 165 0.04 -3.39 -6.43
N LEU A 166 1.13 -2.92 -5.82
CA LEU A 166 1.78 -1.67 -6.17
C LEU A 166 3.03 -2.00 -6.99
N VAL A 167 2.98 -1.76 -8.31
CA VAL A 167 3.98 -2.26 -9.25
C VAL A 167 4.91 -1.14 -9.70
N GLY A 168 6.21 -1.36 -9.48
CA GLY A 168 7.29 -0.51 -9.96
C GLY A 168 7.72 -0.89 -11.39
N GLY A 169 8.93 -1.41 -11.56
CA GLY A 169 9.55 -1.61 -12.89
C GLY A 169 8.74 -2.47 -13.87
N ALA A 170 7.97 -3.46 -13.39
CA ALA A 170 7.13 -4.30 -14.27
C ALA A 170 5.96 -3.52 -14.90
N SER A 171 5.57 -2.36 -14.33
CA SER A 171 4.52 -1.50 -14.90
C SER A 171 4.89 -0.86 -16.23
N LEU A 172 6.19 -0.83 -16.57
CA LEU A 172 6.72 -0.25 -17.80
C LEU A 172 6.92 -1.30 -18.90
N LYS A 173 6.40 -2.51 -18.70
CA LYS A 173 6.64 -3.66 -19.56
C LYS A 173 5.31 -4.31 -19.96
N PRO A 174 5.26 -5.08 -21.06
CA PRO A 174 4.07 -5.81 -21.47
C PRO A 174 3.52 -6.77 -20.40
N GLU A 175 4.41 -7.34 -19.57
CA GLU A 175 4.06 -8.25 -18.46
C GLU A 175 3.14 -7.60 -17.41
N PHE A 176 2.96 -6.27 -17.43
CA PHE A 176 2.02 -5.59 -16.55
C PHE A 176 0.58 -6.08 -16.74
N VAL A 177 0.20 -6.46 -17.96
CA VAL A 177 -1.13 -7.01 -18.27
C VAL A 177 -1.33 -8.36 -17.55
N ASP A 178 -0.28 -9.17 -17.44
CA ASP A 178 -0.32 -10.45 -16.73
C ASP A 178 -0.56 -10.24 -15.23
N ILE A 179 0.01 -9.18 -14.65
CA ILE A 179 -0.20 -8.81 -13.24
C ILE A 179 -1.65 -8.37 -13.00
N ILE A 180 -2.21 -7.55 -13.90
CA ILE A 180 -3.62 -7.12 -13.81
C ILE A 180 -4.56 -8.32 -13.87
N ASN A 181 -4.25 -9.29 -14.74
CA ASN A 181 -5.08 -10.47 -14.96
C ASN A 181 -4.77 -11.64 -14.02
N SER A 182 -3.97 -11.45 -12.97
CA SER A 182 -3.46 -12.57 -12.16
C SER A 182 -4.50 -13.25 -11.25
N ARG A 183 -5.71 -12.70 -11.16
CA ARG A 183 -6.85 -13.26 -10.40
C ARG A 183 -8.03 -13.71 -11.27
N VAL A 184 -7.83 -13.74 -12.59
CA VAL A 184 -8.85 -14.23 -13.54
C VAL A 184 -8.85 -15.75 -13.56
#